data_AF-A0A380L569-F1
#
_entry.id   AF-A0A380L569-F1
#
_cell.length_a   1.000
_cell.length_b   1.000
_cell.length_c   1.000
_cell.angle_alpha   90.00
_cell.angle_beta   90.00
_cell.angle_gamma   90.00
#
_symmetry.space_group_name_H-M   'P 1'
#
loop_
_entity.id
_entity.type
_entity.pdbx_description
1 polymer ?
#
loop_
_entity_poly.entity_id
_entity_poly.type
_entity_poly.pdbx_seq_one_letter_code
_entity_poly.pdbx_strand_id
1 'polypeptide(L)'
;MNMCKECYVDQNRITPLLNPLDCLTNHTQYICGTCGRCICIEYDPNRGLQRWNFPFKSLEIAKLYLRTADYTEKKPCGIYELKSEKGRFSYKIFVSNKDLKLYLKKNKGKTCEKMASVFSVEEYQEFPNTQVRKLTAEEVETYMAERC
;
A
#
# COMPACT_ATOMS: atom_id res chain seq x y z
N MET A 1 5.11 14.61 14.21
CA MET A 1 5.72 13.27 14.13
C MET A 1 6.44 13.19 12.80
N ASN A 2 7.63 12.61 12.76
CA ASN A 2 8.39 12.45 11.52
C ASN A 2 7.86 11.24 10.74
N MET A 3 7.92 11.30 9.41
CA MET A 3 7.57 10.19 8.52
C MET A 3 8.34 8.93 8.94
N CYS A 4 7.62 7.83 9.20
CA CYS A 4 8.23 6.56 9.57
C CYS A 4 9.09 6.03 8.41
N LYS A 5 10.37 5.74 8.67
CA LYS A 5 11.33 5.25 7.66
C LYS A 5 10.93 3.93 7.01
N GLU A 6 10.14 3.11 7.72
CA GLU A 6 9.74 1.79 7.24
C GLU A 6 8.45 1.84 6.44
N CYS A 7 7.41 2.51 6.96
CA CYS A 7 6.09 2.49 6.34
C CYS A 7 5.70 3.81 5.64
N TYR A 8 6.63 4.76 5.55
CA TYR A 8 6.59 6.01 4.78
C TYR A 8 5.43 6.95 5.11
N VAL A 9 4.90 6.86 6.33
CA VAL A 9 3.80 7.71 6.81
C VAL A 9 4.09 8.17 8.24
N ASP A 10 3.51 9.30 8.62
CA ASP A 10 3.60 9.91 9.94
C ASP A 10 2.41 9.55 10.87
N GLN A 11 1.34 8.98 10.31
CA GLN A 11 0.15 8.56 11.05
C GLN A 11 0.16 7.05 11.32
N ASN A 12 0.52 6.67 12.54
CA ASN A 12 0.80 5.29 12.91
C ASN A 12 -0.44 4.36 12.97
N ARG A 13 -1.67 4.90 12.95
CA ARG A 13 -2.92 4.14 13.06
C ARG A 13 -3.93 4.40 11.93
N ILE A 14 -3.53 5.11 10.87
CA ILE A 14 -4.45 5.51 9.78
C ILE A 14 -5.03 4.33 8.99
N THR A 15 -4.29 3.24 8.83
CA THR A 15 -4.73 2.04 8.11
C THR A 15 -5.28 0.99 9.09
N PRO A 16 -6.27 0.18 8.66
CA PRO A 16 -6.93 0.15 7.35
C PRO A 16 -7.94 1.30 7.13
N LEU A 17 -8.19 1.73 5.90
CA LEU A 17 -9.10 2.86 5.62
C LEU A 17 -10.59 2.50 5.59
N LEU A 18 -10.93 1.29 5.15
CA LEU A 18 -12.30 0.82 4.97
C LEU A 18 -12.54 -0.33 5.94
N ASN A 19 -13.66 -0.28 6.66
CA ASN A 19 -14.07 -1.28 7.66
C ASN A 19 -12.87 -1.76 8.51
N PRO A 20 -12.20 -0.86 9.24
CA PRO A 20 -10.92 -1.15 9.89
C PRO A 20 -11.00 -2.35 10.85
N LEU A 21 -12.09 -2.46 11.63
CA LEU A 21 -12.30 -3.57 12.56
C LEU A 21 -12.34 -4.92 11.85
N ASP A 22 -13.15 -5.03 10.79
CA ASP A 22 -13.25 -6.26 9.98
C ASP A 22 -11.90 -6.63 9.36
N CYS A 23 -11.22 -5.65 8.75
CA CYS A 23 -9.93 -5.90 8.13
C CYS A 23 -8.85 -6.31 9.15
N LEU A 24 -8.77 -5.66 10.30
CA LEU A 24 -7.78 -5.99 11.35
C LEU A 24 -8.03 -7.38 11.96
N THR A 25 -9.31 -7.78 12.06
CA THR A 25 -9.72 -9.07 12.64
C THR A 25 -9.49 -10.22 11.65
N ASN A 26 -9.88 -10.05 10.39
CA ASN A 26 -10.02 -11.16 9.47
C ASN A 26 -8.84 -11.33 8.51
N HIS A 27 -8.07 -10.27 8.25
CA HIS A 27 -7.00 -10.28 7.24
C HIS A 27 -5.61 -10.30 7.87
N THR A 28 -4.66 -10.91 7.17
CA THR A 28 -3.24 -10.82 7.47
C THR A 28 -2.76 -9.38 7.31
N GLN A 29 -2.08 -8.89 8.34
CA GLN A 29 -1.51 -7.55 8.38
C GLN A 29 0.01 -7.62 8.26
N TYR A 30 0.57 -6.67 7.51
CA TYR A 30 1.93 -6.21 7.71
C TYR A 30 1.93 -5.27 8.91
N ILE A 31 2.69 -5.63 9.94
CA ILE A 31 2.84 -4.85 11.17
C ILE A 31 4.22 -4.20 11.12
N CYS A 32 4.22 -2.87 11.06
CA CYS A 32 5.44 -2.09 10.97
C CYS A 32 6.29 -2.24 12.25
N GLY A 33 7.52 -2.76 12.13
CA GLY A 33 8.42 -2.96 13.26
C GLY A 33 8.88 -1.68 13.94
N THR A 34 8.82 -0.55 13.22
CA THR A 34 9.25 0.78 13.71
C THR A 34 8.15 1.54 14.46
N CYS A 35 6.89 1.47 14.03
CA CYS A 35 5.80 2.30 14.59
C CYS A 35 4.51 1.53 14.94
N GLY A 36 4.48 0.22 14.70
CA GLY A 36 3.31 -0.64 14.94
C GLY A 36 2.15 -0.45 13.95
N ARG A 37 2.28 0.40 12.93
CA ARG A 37 1.21 0.58 11.92
C ARG A 37 0.87 -0.74 11.23
N CYS A 38 -0.41 -1.07 11.22
CA CYS A 38 -0.95 -2.23 10.52
C CYS A 38 -1.39 -1.86 9.11
N ILE A 39 -0.96 -2.64 8.12
CA ILE A 39 -1.33 -2.47 6.71
C ILE A 39 -1.80 -3.82 6.18
N CYS A 40 -3.00 -3.89 5.63
CA CYS A 40 -3.52 -5.13 5.05
C CYS A 40 -2.60 -5.62 3.94
N ILE A 41 -2.08 -6.85 4.10
CA ILE A 41 -1.25 -7.54 3.11
C ILE A 41 -1.89 -8.87 2.65
N GLU A 42 -3.10 -9.15 3.11
CA GLU A 42 -3.88 -10.32 2.69
C GLU A 42 -3.96 -10.46 1.16
N TYR A 43 -3.70 -11.68 0.71
CA TYR A 43 -3.81 -12.09 -0.68
C TYR A 43 -5.20 -12.68 -0.91
N ASP A 44 -6.02 -12.03 -1.74
CA ASP A 44 -7.34 -12.56 -2.11
C ASP A 44 -7.16 -13.79 -3.01
N PRO A 45 -7.48 -15.02 -2.55
CA PRO A 45 -7.24 -16.24 -3.31
C PRO A 45 -8.16 -16.34 -4.55
N ASN A 46 -9.32 -15.67 -4.55
CA ASN A 46 -10.25 -15.70 -5.67
C ASN A 46 -9.79 -14.80 -6.81
N ARG A 47 -9.18 -13.66 -6.48
CA ARG A 47 -8.73 -12.66 -7.47
C ARG A 47 -7.24 -12.78 -7.80
N GLY A 48 -6.48 -13.42 -6.93
CA GLY A 48 -5.02 -13.49 -7.02
C GLY A 48 -4.34 -12.14 -6.83
N LEU A 49 -4.90 -11.27 -5.98
CA LEU A 49 -4.47 -9.88 -5.83
C LEU A 49 -4.48 -9.44 -4.36
N GLN A 50 -3.63 -8.47 -4.04
CA GLN A 50 -3.61 -7.73 -2.78
C GLN A 50 -4.17 -6.31 -2.97
N ARG A 51 -4.39 -5.60 -1.86
CA ARG A 51 -4.97 -4.25 -1.90
C ARG A 51 -4.14 -3.26 -2.73
N TRP A 52 -2.81 -3.35 -2.67
CA TRP A 52 -1.90 -2.45 -3.40
C TRP A 52 -1.99 -2.62 -4.93
N ASN A 53 -2.51 -3.74 -5.44
CA ASN A 53 -2.70 -3.94 -6.87
C ASN A 53 -3.86 -3.10 -7.45
N PHE A 54 -4.72 -2.51 -6.64
CA PHE A 54 -5.83 -1.67 -7.11
C PHE A 54 -5.42 -0.18 -7.18
N PRO A 55 -6.00 0.61 -8.10
CA PRO A 55 -5.76 2.05 -8.14
C PRO A 55 -6.41 2.78 -6.95
N PHE A 56 -5.78 3.87 -6.53
CA PHE A 56 -6.19 4.75 -5.45
C PHE A 56 -6.62 6.12 -5.98
N LYS A 57 -7.43 6.83 -5.17
CA LYS A 57 -7.96 8.15 -5.55
C LYS A 57 -6.96 9.30 -5.37
N SER A 58 -5.92 9.13 -4.54
CA SER A 58 -4.92 10.15 -4.26
C SER A 58 -3.55 9.54 -3.99
N LEU A 59 -2.49 10.35 -4.12
CA LEU A 59 -1.11 9.95 -3.86
C LEU A 59 -0.92 9.56 -2.38
N GLU A 60 -1.54 10.30 -1.48
CA GLU A 60 -1.45 10.10 -0.03
C GLU A 60 -1.99 8.72 0.34
N ILE A 61 -3.14 8.33 -0.23
CA ILE A 61 -3.70 7.00 0.00
C ILE A 61 -2.80 5.92 -0.59
N ALA A 62 -2.25 6.12 -1.79
CA ALA A 62 -1.34 5.14 -2.39
C ALA A 62 -0.09 4.93 -1.52
N LYS A 63 0.48 5.99 -0.93
CA LYS A 63 1.62 5.90 0.00
C LYS A 63 1.31 5.02 1.21
N LEU A 64 0.07 5.01 1.70
CA LEU A 64 -0.31 4.17 2.84
C LEU A 64 -0.10 2.67 2.58
N TYR A 65 -0.10 2.23 1.31
CA TYR A 65 0.01 0.83 0.91
C TYR A 65 1.34 0.50 0.20
N LEU A 66 2.21 1.48 -0.08
CA LEU A 66 3.44 1.24 -0.83
C LEU A 66 4.33 0.21 -0.15
N ARG A 67 4.49 0.30 1.18
CA ARG A 67 5.34 -0.64 1.93
C ARG A 67 4.93 -2.11 1.76
N THR A 68 3.63 -2.41 1.67
CA THR A 68 3.18 -3.79 1.44
C THR A 68 3.52 -4.28 0.03
N ALA A 69 3.54 -3.40 -0.97
CA ALA A 69 4.01 -3.76 -2.30
C ALA A 69 5.53 -4.02 -2.29
N ASP A 70 6.30 -3.12 -1.69
CA ASP A 70 7.74 -3.26 -1.55
C ASP A 70 8.12 -4.58 -0.88
N TYR A 71 7.43 -4.91 0.22
CA TYR A 71 7.67 -6.13 0.99
C TYR A 71 7.26 -7.40 0.23
N THR A 72 6.16 -7.37 -0.51
CA THR A 72 5.74 -8.52 -1.33
C THR A 72 6.72 -8.79 -2.47
N GLU A 73 7.19 -7.74 -3.15
CA GLU A 73 8.05 -7.86 -4.33
C GLU A 73 9.55 -7.89 -4.00
N LYS A 74 9.91 -7.60 -2.74
CA LYS A 74 11.29 -7.45 -2.24
C LYS A 74 12.11 -6.45 -3.06
N LYS A 75 11.45 -5.38 -3.50
CA LYS A 75 11.97 -4.34 -4.41
C LYS A 75 11.35 -2.99 -4.11
N PRO A 76 12.05 -1.87 -4.38
CA PRO A 76 11.46 -0.55 -4.28
C PRO A 76 10.42 -0.36 -5.40
N CYS A 77 9.13 -0.44 -5.05
CA CYS A 77 8.03 -0.18 -5.98
C CYS A 77 7.79 1.33 -6.13
N GLY A 78 7.10 1.71 -7.20
CA GLY A 78 6.76 3.10 -7.48
C GLY A 78 5.27 3.36 -7.55
N ILE A 79 4.85 4.54 -7.09
CA ILE A 79 3.50 5.07 -7.29
C ILE A 79 3.48 5.89 -8.57
N TYR A 80 2.56 5.59 -9.48
CA TYR A 80 2.43 6.26 -10.76
C TYR A 80 1.07 6.97 -10.83
N GLU A 81 1.10 8.20 -11.33
CA GLU A 81 -0.10 8.96 -11.64
C GLU A 81 -0.62 8.56 -13.02
N LEU A 82 -1.89 8.18 -13.06
CA LEU A 82 -2.59 7.74 -14.26
C LEU A 82 -3.76 8.68 -14.52
N LYS A 83 -3.94 9.07 -15.78
CA LYS A 83 -5.05 9.89 -16.24
C LYS A 83 -5.95 9.07 -17.14
N SER A 84 -7.26 9.14 -16.92
CA SER A 84 -8.24 8.54 -17.83
C SER A 84 -8.53 9.44 -19.02
N GLU A 85 -9.13 8.90 -20.08
CA GLU A 85 -9.67 9.67 -21.21
C GLU A 85 -10.61 10.80 -20.77
N LYS A 86 -11.36 10.59 -19.67
CA LYS A 86 -12.26 11.59 -19.07
C LYS A 86 -11.53 12.62 -18.18
N GLY A 87 -10.20 12.62 -18.18
CA GLY A 87 -9.36 13.53 -17.39
C GLY A 87 -9.27 13.20 -15.90
N ARG A 88 -9.84 12.08 -15.43
CA ARG A 88 -9.80 11.70 -14.00
C ARG A 88 -8.44 11.10 -13.65
N PHE A 89 -7.83 11.61 -12.60
CA PHE A 89 -6.58 11.08 -12.05
C PHE A 89 -6.83 9.90 -11.09
N SER A 90 -5.88 8.97 -11.10
CA SER A 90 -5.78 7.85 -10.16
C SER A 90 -4.32 7.48 -9.95
N TYR A 91 -3.99 6.88 -8.82
CA TYR A 91 -2.62 6.52 -8.47
C TYR A 91 -2.52 5.02 -8.31
N LYS A 92 -1.51 4.39 -8.92
CA LYS A 92 -1.35 2.94 -8.86
C LYS A 92 0.11 2.59 -8.58
N ILE A 93 0.30 1.59 -7.73
CA ILE A 93 1.63 1.05 -7.43
C ILE A 93 2.01 0.03 -8.53
N PHE A 94 3.23 0.15 -9.03
CA PHE A 94 3.84 -0.78 -9.96
C PHE A 94 5.25 -1.15 -9.49
N VAL A 95 5.63 -2.39 -9.72
CA VAL A 95 6.97 -2.91 -9.40
C VAL A 95 8.02 -2.28 -10.31
N SER A 96 7.68 -2.06 -11.59
CA SER A 96 8.61 -1.47 -12.56
C SER A 96 7.90 -0.69 -13.68
N ASN A 97 8.69 0.08 -14.42
CA ASN A 97 8.25 0.72 -15.67
C ASN A 97 7.77 -0.29 -16.72
N LYS A 98 8.24 -1.54 -16.68
CA LYS A 98 7.77 -2.61 -17.57
C LYS A 98 6.32 -2.98 -17.24
N ASP A 99 5.99 -3.08 -15.95
CA ASP A 99 4.63 -3.40 -15.48
C ASP A 99 3.64 -2.26 -15.77
N LEU A 100 4.08 -1.01 -15.63
CA LEU A 100 3.31 0.15 -16.09
C LEU A 100 2.97 0.01 -17.58
N LYS A 101 3.96 -0.24 -18.44
CA LYS A 101 3.76 -0.36 -19.90
C LYS A 101 2.79 -1.50 -20.24
N LEU A 102 2.93 -2.66 -19.58
CA LEU A 102 2.02 -3.79 -19.75
C LEU A 102 0.59 -3.43 -19.32
N TYR A 103 0.43 -2.69 -18.23
CA TYR A 103 -0.87 -2.24 -17.75
C TYR A 103 -1.53 -1.25 -18.72
N LEU A 104 -0.81 -0.24 -19.21
CA LEU A 104 -1.33 0.74 -20.16
C LEU A 104 -1.76 0.05 -21.48
N LYS A 105 -0.99 -0.93 -21.97
CA LYS A 105 -1.36 -1.73 -23.15
C LYS A 105 -2.69 -2.47 -22.97
N LYS A 106 -2.97 -2.97 -21.77
CA LYS A 106 -4.24 -3.65 -21.42
C LYS A 106 -5.40 -2.68 -21.13
N ASN A 107 -5.11 -1.42 -20.80
CA ASN A 107 -6.10 -0.42 -20.39
C ASN A 107 -6.05 0.79 -21.34
N LYS A 108 -6.58 0.62 -22.56
CA LYS A 108 -6.42 1.56 -23.69
C LYS A 108 -6.89 3.01 -23.45
N GLY A 109 -7.69 3.27 -22.41
CA GLY A 109 -8.14 4.61 -22.03
C GLY A 109 -7.44 5.22 -20.82
N LYS A 110 -6.24 4.72 -20.49
CA LYS A 110 -5.40 5.27 -19.42
C LYS A 110 -4.04 5.67 -19.97
N THR A 111 -3.52 6.79 -19.50
CA THR A 111 -2.18 7.29 -19.83
C THR A 111 -1.41 7.60 -18.54
N CYS A 112 -0.08 7.62 -18.65
CA CYS A 112 0.82 8.09 -17.60
C CYS A 112 1.73 9.15 -18.23
N GLU A 113 1.46 10.43 -17.98
CA GLU A 113 2.13 11.52 -18.70
C GLU A 113 3.65 11.55 -18.41
N LYS A 114 4.05 11.33 -17.15
CA LYS A 114 5.47 11.34 -16.75
C LYS A 114 6.24 10.08 -17.13
N MET A 115 5.54 8.97 -17.38
CA MET A 115 6.14 7.63 -17.57
C MET A 115 7.18 7.26 -16.50
N ALA A 116 7.02 7.80 -15.29
CA ALA A 116 7.90 7.66 -14.15
C ALA A 116 7.07 7.70 -12.86
N SER A 117 7.60 7.12 -11.78
CA SER A 117 6.93 7.18 -10.47
C SER A 117 6.91 8.63 -9.97
N VAL A 118 5.77 9.04 -9.40
CA VAL A 118 5.66 10.30 -8.66
C VAL A 118 6.15 10.15 -7.21
N PHE A 119 6.32 8.91 -6.74
CA PHE A 119 6.92 8.58 -5.46
C PHE A 119 7.45 7.14 -5.46
N SER A 120 8.64 6.96 -4.91
CA SER A 120 9.27 5.67 -4.62
C SER A 120 10.32 5.89 -3.54
N VAL A 121 10.71 4.82 -2.84
CA VAL A 121 11.95 4.83 -2.06
C VAL A 121 13.13 4.44 -2.94
N GLU A 122 14.34 4.80 -2.53
CA GLU A 122 15.56 4.50 -3.30
C GLU A 122 15.83 2.99 -3.32
N GLU A 123 15.80 2.35 -2.15
CA GLU A 123 16.13 0.95 -2.00
C GLU A 123 15.14 0.21 -1.11
N TYR A 124 14.97 -1.08 -1.38
CA TYR A 124 14.23 -1.97 -0.50
C TYR A 124 15.08 -2.34 0.72
N GLN A 125 14.52 -2.15 1.91
CA GLN A 125 15.13 -2.53 3.18
C GLN A 125 14.20 -3.42 4.00
N GLU A 126 14.76 -4.47 4.60
CA GLU A 126 14.13 -5.24 5.67
C GLU A 126 14.35 -4.54 7.02
N PHE A 127 13.32 -4.53 7.87
CA PHE A 127 13.39 -3.91 9.20
C PHE A 127 13.23 -4.97 10.28
N PRO A 128 14.04 -4.91 11.36
CA PRO A 128 13.87 -5.82 12.49
C PRO A 128 12.48 -5.62 13.10
N ASN A 129 11.94 -6.69 13.70
CA ASN A 129 10.61 -6.72 14.33
C ASN A 129 9.42 -6.51 13.39
N THR A 130 9.63 -6.41 12.07
CA THR A 130 8.55 -6.50 11.09
C THR A 130 7.82 -7.83 11.26
N GLN A 131 6.49 -7.81 11.30
CA GLN A 131 5.68 -9.02 11.39
C GLN A 131 4.65 -9.08 10.26
N VAL A 132 4.35 -10.28 9.79
CA VAL A 132 3.27 -10.55 8.84
C VAL A 132 2.41 -11.67 9.39
N ARG A 133 1.28 -11.29 10.00
CA ARG A 133 0.35 -12.23 10.65
C ARG A 133 -1.02 -11.61 10.86
N LYS A 134 -1.99 -12.40 11.31
CA LYS A 134 -3.24 -11.89 11.89
C LYS A 134 -2.98 -11.35 13.30
N LEU A 135 -3.74 -10.32 13.67
CA LEU A 135 -3.74 -9.77 15.02
C LEU A 135 -4.58 -10.65 15.95
N THR A 136 -4.27 -10.62 17.24
CA THR A 136 -5.17 -11.16 18.27
C THR A 136 -6.32 -10.19 18.51
N ALA A 137 -7.41 -10.65 19.12
CA ALA A 137 -8.54 -9.79 19.47
C ALA A 137 -8.12 -8.59 20.34
N GLU A 138 -7.26 -8.82 21.34
CA GLU A 138 -6.71 -7.78 22.22
C GLU A 138 -5.88 -6.73 21.45
N GLU A 139 -5.07 -7.17 20.48
CA GLU A 139 -4.30 -6.26 19.63
C GLU A 139 -5.21 -5.43 18.71
N VAL A 140 -6.29 -6.02 18.20
CA VAL A 140 -7.29 -5.28 17.40
C VAL A 140 -7.96 -4.20 18.25
N GLU A 141 -8.41 -4.55 19.47
CA GLU A 141 -9.03 -3.60 20.40
C GLU A 141 -8.08 -2.45 20.74
N THR A 142 -6.83 -2.77 21.09
CA THR A 142 -5.78 -1.79 21.39
C THR A 142 -5.54 -0.86 20.19
N TYR A 143 -5.35 -1.41 19.00
CA TYR A 143 -5.09 -0.65 17.79
C TYR A 143 -6.28 0.27 17.43
N MET A 144 -7.51 -0.19 17.65
CA MET A 144 -8.72 0.60 17.41
C MET A 144 -8.88 1.73 18.45
N ALA A 145 -8.53 1.50 19.71
CA ALA A 145 -8.57 2.52 20.75
C ALA A 145 -7.55 3.64 20.49
N GLU A 146 -6.35 3.31 20.03
CA GLU A 146 -5.28 4.27 19.68
C GLU A 146 -5.56 5.09 18.41
N ARG A 147 -6.58 4.70 17.64
CA ARG A 147 -6.96 5.38 16.40
C ARG A 147 -7.98 6.51 16.62
N CYS A 148 -8.71 6.48 17.73
CA CYS A 148 -9.74 7.45 18.09
C CYS A 148 -9.18 8.79 18.54
#